data_AF-A0A8C5PCH0-F1
#
_entry.id   AF-A0A8C5PCH0-F1
#
_cell.length_a   1.000
_cell.length_b   1.000
_cell.length_c   1.000
_cell.angle_alpha   90.00
_cell.angle_beta   90.00
_cell.angle_gamma   90.00
#
_symmetry.space_group_name_H-M   'P 1'
#
loop_
_entity.id
_entity.type
_entity.pdbx_description
1 polymer ?
#
loop_
_entity_poly.entity_id
_entity_poly.type
_entity_poly.pdbx_seq_one_letter_code
_entity_poly.pdbx_strand_id
1 'polypeptide(L)' 'MNFSKNLDFFLSELLFRNVTPPFVPTIDGVEDTSNFEAEFTSEAPVLTPQHQSLNETEQEAFQGFDWIAKWED' A
#
# COMPACT_ATOMS: atom_id res chain seq x y z
N MET A 1 -8.38 15.13 -35.30
CA MET A 1 -8.31 15.03 -33.83
C MET A 1 -6.96 14.41 -33.45
N ASN A 2 -6.10 15.16 -32.76
CA ASN A 2 -4.77 14.68 -32.36
C ASN A 2 -4.89 13.97 -31.01
N PHE A 3 -4.99 12.64 -31.06
CA PHE A 3 -5.06 11.78 -29.88
C PHE A 3 -3.84 11.93 -28.97
N SER A 4 -2.63 12.07 -29.55
CA SER A 4 -1.37 12.13 -28.80
C SER A 4 -1.19 13.39 -27.95
N LYS A 5 -1.52 14.59 -28.47
CA LYS A 5 -1.38 15.85 -27.72
C LYS A 5 -2.34 15.94 -26.52
N ASN A 6 -3.51 15.31 -26.63
CA ASN A 6 -4.46 15.23 -25.52
C ASN A 6 -4.01 14.21 -24.47
N LEU A 7 -3.30 13.16 -24.89
CA LEU A 7 -2.75 12.16 -23.99
C LEU A 7 -1.61 12.73 -23.13
N ASP A 8 -0.68 13.49 -23.72
CA ASP A 8 0.45 14.06 -22.96
C ASP A 8 -0.04 15.02 -21.86
N PHE A 9 -1.00 15.90 -22.18
CA PHE A 9 -1.64 16.78 -21.21
C PHE A 9 -2.39 15.98 -20.14
N PHE A 10 -3.21 15.01 -20.54
CA PHE A 10 -3.98 14.18 -19.61
C PHE A 10 -3.09 13.38 -18.66
N LEU A 11 -2.00 12.79 -19.16
CA LEU A 11 -1.04 12.04 -18.35
C LEU A 11 -0.34 12.96 -17.34
N SER A 12 -0.02 14.20 -17.73
CA SER A 12 0.50 15.21 -16.81
C SER A 12 -0.52 15.52 -15.70
N GLU A 13 -1.78 15.81 -16.05
CA GLU A 13 -2.82 16.09 -15.05
C GLU A 13 -3.14 14.89 -14.14
N LEU A 14 -3.06 13.67 -14.68
CA LEU A 14 -3.22 12.44 -13.91
C LEU A 14 -2.07 12.26 -12.92
N LEU A 15 -0.83 12.51 -13.34
CA LEU A 15 0.37 12.42 -12.49
C LEU A 15 0.28 13.42 -11.31
N PHE A 16 -0.22 14.63 -11.56
CA PHE A 16 -0.44 15.64 -10.52
C PHE A 16 -1.73 15.42 -9.71
N ARG A 17 -2.49 14.34 -9.96
CA ARG A 17 -3.78 14.03 -9.30
C ARG A 17 -4.85 15.12 -9.46
N ASN A 18 -4.78 15.91 -10.54
CA ASN A 18 -5.75 16.97 -10.84
C ASN A 18 -7.01 16.43 -11.54
N VAL A 19 -6.96 15.20 -12.06
CA VAL A 19 -8.12 14.52 -12.64
C VAL A 19 -8.90 13.82 -11.53
N THR A 20 -10.17 14.17 -11.36
CA THR A 20 -11.07 13.46 -10.44
C THR A 20 -11.29 12.02 -10.91
N PRO A 21 -11.06 11.00 -10.07
CA PRO A 21 -11.35 9.62 -10.42
C PRO A 21 -12.84 9.42 -10.75
N PRO A 22 -13.19 8.57 -11.72
CA PRO A 22 -14.59 8.27 -12.04
C PRO A 22 -15.33 7.51 -10.93
N PHE A 23 -14.58 6.95 -9.97
CA PHE A 23 -15.10 6.26 -8.81
C PHE A 23 -14.31 6.68 -7.57
N VAL A 24 -15.03 7.06 -6.52
CA VAL A 24 -14.48 7.34 -5.20
C VAL A 24 -15.12 6.33 -4.24
N PRO A 25 -14.34 5.46 -3.57
CA PRO A 25 -14.89 4.50 -2.63
C PRO A 25 -15.55 5.20 -1.45
N THR A 26 -16.58 4.58 -0.89
CA THR A 26 -17.19 5.06 0.36
C THR A 26 -16.25 4.70 1.52
N ILE A 27 -16.03 5.65 2.42
CA ILE A 27 -15.16 5.49 3.59
C ILE A 27 -15.91 6.06 4.80
N ASP A 28 -16.22 5.21 5.77
CA ASP A 28 -17.02 5.56 6.95
C ASP A 28 -16.18 6.08 8.14
N GLY A 29 -14.85 6.00 8.05
CA GLY A 29 -13.94 6.49 9.10
C GLY A 29 -12.47 6.10 8.86
N VAL A 30 -11.60 6.47 9.81
CA VAL A 30 -10.14 6.22 9.71
C VAL A 30 -9.80 4.72 9.79
N GLU A 31 -10.62 3.94 10.51
CA GLU A 31 -10.44 2.50 10.69
C GLU A 31 -11.34 1.66 9.77
N ASP A 32 -11.96 2.29 8.76
CA ASP A 32 -12.89 1.59 7.88
C ASP A 32 -12.19 0.54 6.99
N THR A 33 -12.55 -0.72 7.20
CA THR A 33 -12.06 -1.86 6.42
C THR A 33 -13.12 -2.46 5.48
N SER A 34 -14.25 -1.77 5.24
CA SER A 34 -15.39 -2.26 4.44
C SER A 34 -15.06 -2.52 2.97
N ASN A 35 -14.01 -1.88 2.44
CA ASN A 35 -13.51 -2.08 1.08
C ASN A 35 -12.54 -3.27 0.96
N PHE A 36 -12.31 -4.02 2.05
CA PHE A 36 -11.50 -5.24 2.10
C PHE A 36 -12.40 -6.46 2.39
N GLU A 37 -11.93 -7.66 2.08
CA GLU A 37 -12.68 -8.88 2.34
C GLU A 37 -12.83 -9.15 3.85
N ALA A 38 -14.06 -9.44 4.29
CA ALA A 38 -14.38 -9.65 5.70
C ALA A 38 -13.70 -10.90 6.30
N GLU A 39 -13.36 -11.89 5.46
CA GLU A 39 -12.63 -13.09 5.89
C GLU A 39 -11.32 -12.71 6.61
N PHE A 40 -10.58 -11.72 6.11
CA PHE A 40 -9.33 -11.27 6.73
C PHE A 40 -9.52 -10.24 7.83
N THR A 41 -10.42 -9.27 7.65
CA THR A 41 -10.57 -8.14 8.59
C THR A 41 -11.31 -8.52 9.87
N SER A 42 -11.97 -9.69 9.88
CA SER A 42 -12.60 -10.25 11.08
C SER A 42 -11.65 -11.10 11.93
N GLU A 43 -10.45 -11.42 11.44
CA GLU A 43 -9.45 -12.13 12.22
C GLU A 43 -8.84 -11.24 13.32
N ALA A 44 -8.32 -11.88 14.37
CA ALA A 44 -7.58 -11.15 15.39
C ALA A 44 -6.27 -10.58 14.79
N PRO A 45 -5.94 -9.28 14.97
CA PRO A 45 -4.76 -8.67 14.40
C PRO A 45 -3.50 -9.06 15.21
N VAL A 46 -3.10 -10.32 15.10
CA VAL A 46 -1.99 -10.90 15.84
C VAL A 46 -0.96 -11.52 14.90
N LEU A 47 0.31 -11.43 15.26
CA LEU A 47 1.36 -12.18 14.58
C LEU A 47 1.28 -13.63 15.05
N THR A 48 0.93 -14.55 14.14
CA THR A 48 0.90 -15.98 14.43
C THR A 48 2.30 -16.43 14.90
N PRO A 49 2.43 -17.02 16.11
CA PRO A 49 3.73 -17.42 16.63
C PRO A 49 4.40 -18.48 15.75
N GLN A 50 5.67 -18.29 15.45
CA GLN A 50 6.51 -19.33 14.84
C GLN A 50 6.96 -20.34 15.91
N HIS A 51 6.85 -21.63 15.59
CA HIS A 51 7.24 -22.70 16.53
C HIS A 51 8.75 -22.95 16.57
N GLN A 52 9.51 -22.43 15.60
CA GLN A 52 10.96 -22.63 15.48
C GLN A 52 11.69 -21.31 15.59
N SER A 53 12.75 -21.29 16.38
CA SER A 53 13.69 -20.17 16.43
C SER A 53 14.78 -20.36 15.38
N LEU A 54 15.13 -19.30 14.66
CA LEU A 54 16.24 -19.30 13.72
C LEU A 54 17.58 -19.29 14.48
N ASN A 55 18.60 -19.92 13.89
CA ASN A 55 19.98 -19.82 14.38
C ASN A 55 20.64 -18.49 13.94
N GLU A 56 21.85 -18.22 14.43
CA GLU A 56 22.56 -16.95 14.15
C GLU A 56 22.78 -16.71 12.66
N THR A 57 23.21 -17.72 11.91
CA THR A 57 23.47 -17.60 10.46
C THR A 57 22.18 -17.35 9.66
N GLU A 58 21.05 -17.92 10.08
CA GLU A 58 19.75 -17.64 9.47
C GLU A 58 19.27 -16.21 9.78
N GLN A 59 19.56 -15.71 10.98
CA GLN A 59 19.25 -14.32 11.35
C GLN A 59 20.10 -13.31 10.58
N GLU A 60 21.37 -13.63 10.29
CA GLU A 60 22.25 -12.79 9.46
C GLU A 60 21.68 -12.52 8.06
N ALA A 61 20.83 -13.40 7.53
CA ALA A 61 20.16 -13.20 6.24
C ALA A 61 19.20 -12.00 6.24
N PHE A 62 18.74 -11.53 7.41
CA PHE A 62 17.89 -10.36 7.56
C PHE A 62 18.68 -9.06 7.77
N GLN A 63 20.02 -9.10 7.74
CA GLN A 63 20.84 -7.90 7.87
C GLN A 63 20.53 -6.89 6.75
N GLY A 64 20.16 -5.66 7.14
CA GLY A 64 19.80 -4.60 6.19
C GLY A 64 18.36 -4.68 5.66
N PHE A 65 17.49 -5.50 6.29
CA PHE A 65 16.06 -5.54 5.97
C PHE A 65 15.34 -4.23 6.34
N ASP A 66 15.71 -3.65 7.48
CA ASP A 66 15.08 -2.43 7.98
C ASP A 66 15.36 -1.26 7.02
N TRP A 67 14.29 -0.55 6.65
CA TRP A 67 14.35 0.62 5.80
C TRP A 67 13.38 1.68 6.28
N ILE A 68 13.84 2.93 6.29
CA ILE A 68 13.02 4.10 6.61
C ILE A 68 13.00 5.02 5.39
N ALA A 69 11.82 5.51 5.04
CA ALA A 69 11.69 6.45 3.96
C ALA A 69 12.33 7.79 4.34
N LYS A 70 13.07 8.40 3.41
CA LYS A 70 13.78 9.68 3.64
C LYS A 70 12.88 10.85 4.03
N TRP A 71 11.57 10.74 3.84
CA TRP A 71 10.61 11.78 4.19
C TRP A 71 10.00 11.61 5.59
N GLU A 72 10.37 10.55 6.31
CA GLU A 72 9.95 10.26 7.68
C GLU A 72 11.00 10.69 8.74
N ASP A 73 12.08 11.37 8.32
CA ASP A 73 13.13 11.93 9.20
C ASP A 73 12.68 13.23 9.90
#